data_AF-A0A2H6BAE7-F1
#
_entry.id   AF-A0A2H6BAE7-F1
#
_cell.length_a   1.000
_cell.length_b   1.000
_cell.length_c   1.000
_cell.angle_alpha   90.00
_cell.angle_beta   90.00
_cell.angle_gamma   90.00
#
_symmetry.space_group_name_H-M   'P 1'
#
loop_
_entity.id
_entity.type
_entity.pdbx_description
1 polymer ?
#
loop_
_entity_poly.entity_id
_entity_poly.type
_entity_poly.pdbx_seq_one_letter_code
_entity_poly.pdbx_strand_id
1 'polypeptide(L)'
;MARFLHITDARLARAVLRSGLKPQTWGTEANVYCVPVVPNFMTTFQWARELRRSGYRSSIAVVFVIPDGETVKVGRYNDEGKSVSAAEAVAAFMSASDPLGLEVRIPRSIAPQELRGLRPVPRFAGWRYYPGAHGNRPYWAVPGSMKANRLRKSIEKAHEDADPWSKL
;
A
#
# COMPACT_ATOMS: atom_id res chain seq x y z
N MET A 1 -4.82 7.30 -21.18
CA MET A 1 -5.35 6.28 -20.24
C MET A 1 -4.43 6.21 -19.05
N ALA A 2 -4.98 6.39 -17.85
CA ALA A 2 -4.23 6.39 -16.61
C ALA A 2 -4.06 4.95 -16.11
N ARG A 3 -2.86 4.60 -15.64
CA ARG A 3 -2.52 3.24 -15.20
C ARG A 3 -2.38 3.18 -13.68
N PHE A 4 -3.10 2.23 -13.10
CA PHE A 4 -3.16 2.02 -11.66
C PHE A 4 -2.79 0.59 -11.28
N LEU A 5 -2.47 0.43 -10.01
CA LEU A 5 -2.14 -0.83 -9.38
C LEU A 5 -2.95 -0.99 -8.08
N HIS A 6 -3.66 -2.11 -8.00
CA HIS A 6 -4.34 -2.58 -6.79
C HIS A 6 -3.60 -3.80 -6.24
N ILE A 7 -3.42 -3.91 -4.92
CA ILE A 7 -2.80 -5.09 -4.31
C ILE A 7 -3.91 -5.93 -3.66
N THR A 8 -3.96 -7.21 -4.03
CA THR A 8 -4.91 -8.19 -3.48
C THR A 8 -4.20 -9.46 -3.01
N ASP A 9 -4.91 -10.34 -2.31
CA ASP A 9 -4.42 -11.66 -1.94
C ASP A 9 -4.30 -12.54 -3.20
N ALA A 10 -3.17 -13.23 -3.36
CA ALA A 10 -2.89 -14.04 -4.53
C ALA A 10 -3.93 -15.15 -4.77
N ARG A 11 -4.63 -15.62 -3.72
CA ARG A 11 -5.73 -16.60 -3.84
C ARG A 11 -6.90 -16.08 -4.67
N LEU A 12 -7.08 -14.76 -4.71
CA LEU A 12 -8.16 -14.10 -5.46
C LEU A 12 -7.80 -13.86 -6.92
N ALA A 13 -6.58 -14.15 -7.37
CA ALA A 13 -6.10 -13.87 -8.73
C ALA A 13 -7.05 -14.41 -9.82
N ARG A 14 -7.47 -15.68 -9.71
CA ARG A 14 -8.39 -16.29 -10.68
C ARG A 14 -9.78 -15.65 -10.67
N ALA A 15 -10.26 -15.21 -9.51
CA ALA A 15 -11.54 -14.51 -9.41
C ALA A 15 -11.45 -13.14 -10.08
N VAL A 16 -10.39 -12.38 -9.77
CA VAL A 16 -10.14 -11.05 -10.36
C VAL A 16 -10.04 -11.11 -11.88
N LEU A 17 -9.34 -12.10 -12.44
CA LEU A 17 -9.24 -12.24 -13.90
C LEU A 17 -10.60 -12.52 -14.56
N ARG A 18 -11.54 -13.16 -13.86
CA ARG A 18 -12.87 -13.47 -14.41
C ARG A 18 -13.88 -12.34 -14.23
N SER A 19 -13.88 -11.68 -13.08
CA SER A 19 -14.93 -10.73 -12.70
C SER A 19 -14.45 -9.30 -12.47
N GLY A 20 -13.15 -9.04 -12.62
CA GLY A 20 -12.56 -7.74 -12.38
C GLY A 20 -12.33 -7.44 -10.90
N LEU A 21 -12.14 -6.16 -10.58
CA LEU A 21 -12.03 -5.69 -9.20
C LEU A 21 -13.37 -5.15 -8.74
N LYS A 22 -13.85 -5.65 -7.60
CA LYS A 22 -15.05 -5.14 -6.96
C LYS A 22 -14.69 -4.10 -5.91
N PRO A 23 -15.47 -3.03 -5.77
CA PRO A 23 -15.30 -2.09 -4.66
C PRO A 23 -15.45 -2.80 -3.33
N GLN A 24 -14.63 -2.40 -2.36
CA GLN A 24 -14.73 -2.84 -0.98
C GLN A 24 -15.19 -1.68 -0.11
N THR A 25 -16.14 -1.93 0.78
CA THR A 25 -16.60 -0.94 1.74
C THR A 25 -15.57 -0.82 2.86
N TRP A 26 -14.95 0.35 2.96
CA TRP A 26 -14.12 0.74 4.09
C TRP A 26 -14.58 2.13 4.52
N GLY A 27 -15.08 2.26 5.75
CA GLY A 27 -15.79 3.46 6.17
C GLY A 27 -17.19 3.54 5.55
N THR A 28 -17.52 4.66 4.91
CA THR A 28 -18.86 4.97 4.40
C THR A 28 -19.10 4.59 2.94
N GLU A 29 -18.02 4.39 2.16
CA GLU A 29 -18.13 4.20 0.71
C GLU A 29 -17.41 2.93 0.24
N ALA A 30 -18.00 2.28 -0.76
CA ALA A 30 -17.40 1.15 -1.43
C ALA A 30 -16.49 1.64 -2.56
N ASN A 31 -15.18 1.38 -2.45
CA ASN A 31 -14.19 1.84 -3.41
C ASN A 31 -13.22 0.73 -3.83
N VAL A 32 -12.69 0.82 -5.04
CA VAL A 32 -11.46 0.12 -5.42
C VAL A 32 -10.28 1.01 -5.01
N TYR A 33 -9.48 0.53 -4.07
CA TYR A 33 -8.30 1.22 -3.56
C TYR A 33 -7.08 0.89 -4.40
N CYS A 34 -6.38 1.89 -4.90
CA CYS A 34 -5.24 1.69 -5.78
C CYS A 34 -4.24 2.86 -5.67
N VAL A 35 -3.11 2.70 -6.35
CA VAL A 35 -2.14 3.78 -6.55
C VAL A 35 -1.75 3.84 -8.02
N PRO A 36 -1.35 5.02 -8.55
CA PRO A 36 -0.79 5.13 -9.88
C PRO A 36 0.49 4.29 -10.01
N VAL A 37 0.70 3.69 -11.18
CA VAL A 37 1.98 3.06 -11.50
C VAL A 37 2.97 4.17 -11.88
N VAL A 38 3.87 4.49 -10.96
CA VAL A 38 4.91 5.53 -11.11
C VAL A 38 6.31 4.91 -11.13
N PRO A 39 7.33 5.60 -11.68
CA PRO A 39 8.71 5.09 -11.73
C PRO A 39 9.27 4.72 -10.35
N ASN A 40 8.84 5.41 -9.30
CA ASN A 40 9.22 5.09 -7.93
C ASN A 40 8.52 3.81 -7.44
N PHE A 41 9.32 2.77 -7.25
CA PHE A 41 8.86 1.46 -6.79
C PHE A 41 8.20 1.50 -5.40
N MET A 42 8.76 2.28 -4.48
CA MET A 42 8.24 2.37 -3.11
C MET A 42 6.87 3.02 -3.05
N THR A 43 6.62 4.03 -3.91
CA THR A 43 5.31 4.67 -4.04
C THR A 43 4.28 3.73 -4.67
N THR A 44 4.67 2.99 -5.71
CA THR A 44 3.76 2.06 -6.40
C THR A 44 3.34 0.87 -5.53
N PHE A 45 4.22 0.39 -4.64
CA PHE A 45 3.96 -0.78 -3.80
C PHE A 45 3.86 -0.43 -2.31
N GLN A 46 3.48 0.81 -2.02
CA GLN A 46 3.58 1.42 -0.70
C GLN A 46 2.75 0.69 0.38
N TRP A 47 1.61 0.11 -0.02
CA TRP A 47 0.69 -0.64 0.85
C TRP A 47 1.01 -2.13 1.02
N ALA A 48 2.01 -2.67 0.31
CA ALA A 48 2.30 -4.11 0.30
C ALA A 48 2.61 -4.69 1.69
N ARG A 49 3.33 -3.91 2.51
CA ARG A 49 3.70 -4.33 3.86
C ARG A 49 2.54 -4.25 4.85
N GLU A 50 1.67 -3.25 4.69
CA GLU A 50 0.47 -3.10 5.51
C GLU A 50 -0.52 -4.23 5.24
N LEU A 51 -0.76 -4.56 3.98
CA LEU A 51 -1.63 -5.68 3.60
C LEU A 51 -1.14 -7.03 4.12
N ARG A 52 0.17 -7.22 4.20
CA ARG A 52 0.75 -8.42 4.83
C ARG A 52 0.54 -8.45 6.35
N ARG A 53 0.43 -7.30 7.01
CA ARG A 53 0.10 -7.21 8.45
C ARG A 53 -1.36 -7.54 8.70
N SER A 54 -2.27 -7.13 7.82
CA SER A 54 -3.69 -7.46 7.88
C SER A 54 -4.02 -8.91 7.46
N GLY A 55 -3.01 -9.73 7.16
CA GLY A 55 -3.14 -11.19 7.06
C GLY A 55 -2.85 -11.78 5.68
N TYR A 56 -2.51 -10.97 4.67
CA TYR A 56 -2.23 -11.48 3.33
C TYR A 56 -0.96 -12.33 3.39
N ARG A 57 -1.08 -13.62 3.08
CA ARG A 57 0.06 -14.57 3.09
C ARG A 57 0.92 -14.42 1.83
N SER A 58 0.27 -14.17 0.70
CA SER A 58 0.88 -13.90 -0.60
C SER A 58 0.07 -12.80 -1.30
N SER A 59 0.77 -11.79 -1.83
CA SER A 59 0.15 -10.63 -2.45
C SER A 59 0.44 -10.60 -3.95
N ILE A 60 -0.55 -10.20 -4.74
CA ILE A 60 -0.42 -9.98 -6.17
C ILE A 60 -0.88 -8.55 -6.49
N ALA A 61 -0.17 -7.89 -7.39
CA ALA A 61 -0.55 -6.59 -7.93
C ALA A 61 -1.39 -6.79 -9.19
N VAL A 62 -2.55 -6.17 -9.22
CA VAL A 62 -3.46 -6.11 -10.35
C VAL A 62 -3.24 -4.78 -11.03
N VAL A 63 -2.68 -4.81 -12.24
CA VAL A 63 -2.46 -3.60 -13.04
C VAL A 63 -3.66 -3.42 -13.96
N PHE A 64 -4.22 -2.23 -13.99
CA PHE A 64 -5.37 -1.88 -14.83
C PHE A 64 -5.26 -0.45 -15.35
N VAL A 65 -6.12 -0.10 -16.30
CA VAL A 65 -6.19 1.25 -16.86
C VAL A 65 -7.62 1.75 -16.90
N ILE A 66 -7.80 3.05 -16.70
CA ILE A 66 -9.10 3.74 -16.84
C ILE A 66 -8.92 4.98 -17.75
N PRO A 67 -10.01 5.54 -18.31
CA PRO A 67 -9.99 6.81 -19.04
C PRO A 67 -9.37 7.94 -18.21
N ASP A 68 -8.61 8.83 -18.84
CA ASP A 68 -7.89 9.93 -18.16
C ASP A 68 -8.83 10.91 -17.46
N GLY A 69 -10.00 11.16 -18.04
CA GLY A 69 -11.03 12.04 -17.51
C GLY A 69 -11.98 11.38 -16.50
N GLU A 70 -11.76 10.10 -16.14
CA GLU A 70 -12.63 9.44 -15.17
C GLU A 70 -12.46 10.05 -13.78
N THR A 71 -13.58 10.38 -13.12
CA THR A 71 -13.57 10.93 -11.76
C THR A 71 -13.16 9.87 -10.74
N VAL A 72 -12.12 10.18 -9.98
CA VAL A 72 -11.60 9.38 -8.87
C VAL A 72 -11.42 10.27 -7.64
N LYS A 73 -11.31 9.67 -6.45
CA LYS A 73 -10.94 10.40 -5.23
C LYS A 73 -9.46 10.15 -4.92
N VAL A 74 -8.73 11.21 -4.61
CA VAL A 74 -7.33 11.16 -4.20
C VAL A 74 -7.17 11.79 -2.83
N GLY A 75 -6.53 11.10 -1.92
CA GLY A 75 -6.32 11.61 -0.57
C GLY A 75 -5.24 10.82 0.15
N ARG A 76 -4.92 11.26 1.37
CA ARG A 76 -4.16 10.40 2.28
C ARG A 76 -5.08 9.36 2.90
N TYR A 77 -4.50 8.27 3.37
CA TYR A 77 -5.22 7.29 4.17
C TYR A 77 -5.94 7.95 5.35
N ASN A 78 -7.20 7.57 5.58
CA ASN A 78 -8.15 8.17 6.53
C ASN A 78 -8.60 9.62 6.21
N ASP A 79 -8.29 10.14 5.02
CA ASP A 79 -8.80 11.44 4.54
C ASP A 79 -10.05 11.25 3.67
N GLU A 80 -10.95 12.24 3.67
CA GLU A 80 -12.10 12.29 2.75
C GLU A 80 -11.64 12.35 1.29
N GLY A 81 -10.49 12.96 1.04
CA GLY A 81 -9.87 13.09 -0.27
C GLY A 81 -10.62 14.02 -1.23
N LYS A 82 -9.96 14.39 -2.33
CA LYS A 82 -10.48 15.30 -3.34
C LYS A 82 -10.91 14.53 -4.59
N SER A 83 -12.06 14.89 -5.14
CA SER A 83 -12.51 14.36 -6.43
C SER A 83 -11.75 15.06 -7.55
N VAL A 84 -11.05 14.29 -8.37
CA VAL A 84 -10.21 14.74 -9.48
C VAL A 84 -10.33 13.76 -10.65
N SER A 85 -9.84 14.12 -11.82
CA SER A 85 -9.69 13.17 -12.92
C SER A 85 -8.58 12.15 -12.64
N ALA A 86 -8.66 10.98 -13.29
CA ALA A 86 -7.64 9.95 -13.19
C ALA A 86 -6.25 10.44 -13.59
N ALA A 87 -6.13 11.31 -14.60
CA ALA A 87 -4.86 11.92 -14.99
C ALA A 87 -4.31 12.87 -13.92
N GLU A 88 -5.17 13.71 -13.33
CA GLU A 88 -4.78 14.59 -12.22
C GLU A 88 -4.33 13.80 -10.99
N ALA A 89 -4.94 12.65 -10.73
CA ALA A 89 -4.51 11.74 -9.68
C ALA A 89 -3.08 11.24 -9.91
N VAL A 90 -2.74 10.84 -11.15
CA VAL A 90 -1.36 10.45 -11.48
C VAL A 90 -0.41 11.63 -11.29
N ALA A 91 -0.78 12.82 -11.76
CA ALA A 91 0.03 14.03 -11.62
C ALA A 91 0.28 14.38 -10.15
N ALA A 92 -0.73 14.25 -9.28
CA ALA A 92 -0.59 14.47 -7.84
C ALA A 92 0.44 13.54 -7.21
N PHE A 93 0.44 12.25 -7.55
CA PHE A 93 1.43 11.30 -7.03
C PHE A 93 2.85 11.58 -7.55
N MET A 94 2.99 12.02 -8.80
CA MET A 94 4.29 12.34 -9.41
C MET A 94 4.89 13.65 -8.88
N SER A 95 4.06 14.61 -8.48
CA SER A 95 4.47 15.93 -7.97
C SER A 95 4.54 16.01 -6.44
N ALA A 96 3.99 15.03 -5.72
CA ALA A 96 4.02 15.00 -4.27
C ALA A 96 5.46 14.87 -3.75
N SER A 97 5.86 15.82 -2.89
CA SER A 97 7.13 15.77 -2.15
C SER A 97 7.20 14.57 -1.18
N ASP A 98 6.05 14.21 -0.59
CA ASP A 98 5.86 12.99 0.19
C ASP A 98 4.65 12.21 -0.34
N PRO A 99 4.87 11.26 -1.28
CA PRO A 99 3.78 10.49 -1.89
C PRO A 99 3.34 9.30 -1.01
N LEU A 100 3.98 9.09 0.14
CA LEU A 100 3.68 7.97 1.01
C LEU A 100 2.41 8.24 1.83
N GLY A 101 1.51 7.26 1.84
CA GLY A 101 0.20 7.35 2.46
C GLY A 101 -0.88 7.92 1.54
N LEU A 102 -0.53 8.35 0.32
CA LEU A 102 -1.51 8.70 -0.70
C LEU A 102 -2.18 7.44 -1.28
N GLU A 103 -3.46 7.57 -1.57
CA GLU A 103 -4.27 6.55 -2.23
C GLU A 103 -5.24 7.16 -3.24
N VAL A 104 -5.64 6.33 -4.20
CA VAL A 104 -6.68 6.62 -5.16
C VAL A 104 -7.84 5.66 -4.92
N ARG A 105 -9.04 6.22 -4.81
CA ARG A 105 -10.30 5.51 -4.59
C ARG A 105 -11.18 5.68 -5.82
N ILE A 106 -11.57 4.55 -6.40
CA ILE A 106 -12.44 4.51 -7.58
C ILE A 106 -13.81 3.98 -7.13
N PRO A 107 -14.90 4.77 -7.24
CA PRO A 107 -16.22 4.43 -6.70
C PRO A 107 -17.02 3.48 -7.60
N ARG A 108 -16.35 2.60 -8.35
CA ARG A 108 -16.96 1.59 -9.21
C ARG A 108 -16.09 0.34 -9.36
N SER A 109 -16.68 -0.73 -9.84
CA SER A 109 -15.94 -1.93 -10.23
C SER A 109 -15.03 -1.64 -11.42
N ILE A 110 -13.86 -2.29 -11.45
CA ILE A 110 -12.97 -2.32 -12.61
C ILE A 110 -13.26 -3.59 -13.40
N ALA A 111 -13.62 -3.47 -14.66
CA ALA A 111 -13.99 -4.58 -15.50
C ALA A 111 -12.78 -5.47 -15.88
N PRO A 112 -12.98 -6.76 -16.18
CA PRO A 112 -11.90 -7.64 -16.65
C PRO A 112 -11.11 -7.08 -17.85
N GLN A 113 -11.78 -6.35 -18.75
CA GLN A 113 -11.19 -5.77 -19.96
C GLN A 113 -10.27 -4.57 -19.67
N GLU A 114 -10.45 -3.93 -18.51
CA GLU A 114 -9.59 -2.83 -18.05
C GLU A 114 -8.28 -3.34 -17.44
N LEU A 115 -8.21 -4.64 -17.12
CA LEU A 115 -7.03 -5.27 -16.57
C LEU A 115 -5.93 -5.39 -17.63
N ARG A 116 -4.71 -5.05 -17.25
CA ARG A 116 -3.50 -5.20 -18.07
C ARG A 116 -2.61 -6.35 -17.63
N GLY A 117 -2.87 -6.90 -16.46
CA GLY A 117 -2.27 -8.15 -16.01
C GLY A 117 -2.00 -8.18 -14.52
N LEU A 118 -1.52 -9.33 -14.09
CA LEU A 118 -1.09 -9.56 -12.73
C LEU A 118 0.44 -9.49 -12.64
N ARG A 119 0.95 -8.88 -11.58
CA ARG A 119 2.38 -8.74 -11.30
C ARG A 119 2.70 -9.22 -9.89
N PRO A 120 3.82 -9.92 -9.67
CA PRO A 120 4.25 -10.26 -8.33
C PRO A 120 4.55 -8.99 -7.53
N VAL A 121 4.18 -8.98 -6.25
CA VAL A 121 4.53 -7.90 -5.33
C VAL A 121 5.88 -8.22 -4.69
N PRO A 122 6.91 -7.35 -4.81
CA PRO A 122 8.20 -7.62 -4.19
C PRO A 122 8.13 -7.67 -2.67
N ARG A 123 8.87 -8.64 -2.11
CA ARG A 123 8.81 -9.00 -0.69
C ARG A 123 9.15 -7.84 0.26
N PHE A 124 9.96 -6.89 -0.19
CA PHE A 124 10.50 -5.79 0.63
C PHE A 124 9.76 -4.46 0.48
N ALA A 125 8.74 -4.37 -0.38
CA ALA A 125 8.06 -3.11 -0.64
C ALA A 125 7.11 -2.69 0.48
N GLY A 126 6.98 -1.37 0.70
CA GLY A 126 6.11 -0.73 1.70
C GLY A 126 6.75 -0.43 3.06
N TRP A 127 6.10 0.42 3.87
CA TRP A 127 6.59 0.85 5.20
C TRP A 127 6.19 -0.11 6.34
N ARG A 128 6.97 -0.10 7.44
CA ARG A 128 6.79 -1.05 8.56
C ARG A 128 5.72 -0.62 9.59
N TYR A 129 5.50 0.69 9.72
CA TYR A 129 4.65 1.30 10.75
C TYR A 129 3.83 2.46 10.20
N TYR A 130 4.48 3.43 9.56
CA TYR A 130 3.87 4.59 8.91
C TYR A 130 4.81 5.12 7.81
N PRO A 131 4.31 5.94 6.86
CA PRO A 131 5.13 6.73 5.93
C PRO A 131 6.32 7.44 6.60
N GLY A 132 7.56 7.13 6.22
CA GLY A 132 8.76 7.73 6.85
C GLY A 132 9.31 6.99 8.08
N ALA A 133 8.78 5.82 8.44
CA ALA A 133 9.34 4.98 9.50
C ALA A 133 10.70 4.32 9.15
N HIS A 134 11.22 4.51 7.94
CA HIS A 134 12.50 3.95 7.51
C HIS A 134 13.64 4.80 8.10
N GLY A 135 14.57 4.18 8.84
CA GLY A 135 15.66 4.88 9.53
C GLY A 135 15.34 5.28 10.98
N ASN A 136 14.06 5.41 11.33
CA ASN A 136 13.62 5.69 12.69
C ASN A 136 13.42 4.38 13.47
N ARG A 137 14.17 4.19 14.55
CA ARG A 137 13.95 3.06 15.47
C ARG A 137 12.62 3.29 16.20
N PRO A 138 11.65 2.35 16.12
CA PRO A 138 10.44 2.45 16.93
C PRO A 138 10.83 2.34 18.41
N TYR A 139 10.25 3.20 19.25
CA TYR A 139 10.51 3.21 20.69
C TYR A 139 10.11 1.88 21.37
N TRP A 140 9.13 1.15 20.82
CA TRP A 140 8.65 -0.09 21.39
C TRP A 140 8.10 -1.08 20.35
N ALA A 141 8.15 -2.38 20.68
CA ALA A 141 7.57 -3.44 19.86
C ALA A 141 6.14 -3.74 20.31
N VAL A 142 5.14 -3.36 19.51
CA VAL A 142 3.73 -3.69 19.78
C VAL A 142 3.52 -5.20 19.80
N PRO A 143 3.03 -5.80 20.91
CA PRO A 143 2.66 -7.21 20.95
C PRO A 143 1.69 -7.58 19.82
N GLY A 144 1.86 -8.75 19.21
CA GLY A 144 1.03 -9.19 18.06
C GLY A 144 1.41 -8.58 16.71
N SER A 145 2.29 -7.56 16.66
CA SER A 145 2.74 -6.99 15.39
C SER A 145 3.75 -7.87 14.65
N MET A 146 3.83 -7.72 13.33
CA MET A 146 4.72 -8.53 12.50
C MET A 146 6.19 -8.40 12.92
N LYS A 147 6.81 -9.53 13.26
CA LYS A 147 8.19 -9.62 13.78
C LYS A 147 8.38 -8.83 15.09
N ALA A 148 7.34 -8.61 15.90
CA ALA A 148 7.43 -7.94 17.20
C ALA A 148 8.51 -8.54 18.09
N ASN A 149 8.57 -9.87 18.19
CA ASN A 149 9.55 -10.54 19.04
C ASN A 149 10.99 -10.33 18.56
N ARG A 150 11.22 -10.25 17.25
CA ARG A 150 12.54 -9.92 16.69
C ARG A 150 12.91 -8.46 16.94
N LEU A 151 11.95 -7.54 16.83
CA LEU A 151 12.18 -6.13 17.14
C LEU A 151 12.51 -5.95 18.63
N ARG A 152 11.73 -6.59 19.51
CA ARG A 152 11.96 -6.56 20.95
C ARG A 152 13.38 -6.99 21.29
N LYS A 153 13.80 -8.17 20.80
CA LYS A 153 15.17 -8.66 20.98
C LYS A 153 16.24 -7.70 20.46
N SER A 154 15.99 -6.98 19.35
CA SER A 154 16.94 -5.98 18.85
C SER A 154 17.00 -4.70 19.68
N ILE A 155 15.89 -4.32 20.33
CA ILE A 155 15.83 -3.19 21.25
C ILE A 155 16.54 -3.58 22.56
N GLU A 156 16.22 -4.74 23.13
CA GLU A 156 16.87 -5.30 24.31
C GLU A 156 18.39 -5.39 24.12
N LYS A 157 18.85 -5.99 23.02
CA LYS A 157 20.28 -6.07 22.69
C LYS A 157 20.93 -4.70 22.54
N ALA A 158 20.25 -3.72 21.93
CA ALA A 158 20.81 -2.38 21.79
C ALA A 158 20.89 -1.63 23.13
N HIS A 159 19.98 -1.90 24.06
CA HIS A 159 20.06 -1.41 25.43
C HIS A 159 21.25 -2.06 26.17
N GLU A 160 21.42 -3.37 26.03
CA GLU A 160 22.55 -4.11 26.60
C GLU A 160 23.89 -3.63 26.03
N ASP A 161 24.01 -3.44 24.71
CA ASP A 161 25.23 -2.93 24.06
C ASP A 161 25.53 -1.45 24.40
N ALA A 162 24.52 -0.66 24.80
CA ALA A 162 24.65 0.75 25.19
C ALA A 162 24.81 0.95 26.70
N ASP A 163 24.57 -0.09 27.51
CA ASP A 163 24.82 -0.08 28.94
C ASP A 163 26.33 -0.27 29.18
N PRO A 164 27.05 0.74 29.69
CA PRO A 164 28.49 0.63 29.92
C PRO A 164 28.87 -0.45 30.95
N TRP A 165 27.90 -1.04 31.66
CA TRP A 165 28.10 -2.06 32.68
C TRP A 165 27.77 -3.49 32.23
N SER A 166 27.27 -3.71 31.01
CA SER A 166 26.82 -5.04 30.56
C SER A 166 27.94 -6.04 30.20
N LYS A 167 29.20 -5.58 30.14
CA LYS A 167 30.38 -6.38 29.76
C LYS A 167 31.38 -6.61 30.91
N LEU A 168 30.97 -6.36 32.16
CA LEU A 168 31.70 -6.73 33.37
C LEU A 168 31.13 -8.03 33.95
#